data_AF-A0A929CR39-F1
#
_entry.id   AF-A0A929CR39-F1
#
_cell.length_a   1.000
_cell.length_b   1.000
_cell.length_c   1.000
_cell.angle_alpha   90.00
_cell.angle_beta   90.00
_cell.angle_gamma   90.00
#
_symmetry.space_group_name_H-M   'P 1'
#
loop_
_entity.id
_entity.type
_entity.pdbx_description
1 polymer ?
#
loop_
_entity_poly.entity_id
_entity_poly.type
_entity_poly.pdbx_seq_one_letter_code
_entity_poly.pdbx_strand_id
1 'polypeptide(L)'
;KHWNFKGTHTGDFFGIPATGNSVNIDGTTLVKMKDGKIAEEQDFMDNMLFMQQLGILSSPDNINIIKKLYDDFAKGDIPAVGAVMDEKIEWNEAEGFPYADGNPYIGLDAIVNGIFARIGEEWEYWNLTDLNFNEMSNNMILATGRYQAKYKKNGTLINLQMAHLWSLKDGKIIKFQQYADTKTIANAIK
;
A
#
# COMPACT_ATOMS: atom_id res chain seq x y z
N LYS A 1 27.25 15.04 -21.58
CA LYS A 1 27.29 13.62 -22.03
C LYS A 1 26.06 12.93 -21.46
N HIS A 2 25.22 12.31 -22.30
CA HIS A 2 24.14 11.45 -21.80
C HIS A 2 24.69 10.05 -21.52
N TRP A 3 24.20 9.39 -20.48
CA TRP A 3 24.58 8.04 -20.12
C TRP A 3 23.41 7.27 -19.52
N ASN A 4 23.51 5.95 -19.55
CA ASN A 4 22.61 5.02 -18.86
C ASN A 4 23.46 4.18 -17.89
N PHE A 5 23.09 4.14 -16.62
CA PHE A 5 23.77 3.37 -15.58
C PHE A 5 22.89 2.19 -15.16
N LYS A 6 23.44 0.98 -15.27
CA LYS A 6 22.81 -0.25 -14.81
C LYS A 6 23.75 -0.97 -13.87
N GLY A 7 23.23 -1.45 -12.74
CA GLY A 7 24.02 -2.18 -11.76
C GLY A 7 23.17 -2.81 -10.68
N THR A 8 23.78 -3.61 -9.82
CA THR A 8 23.15 -4.17 -8.62
C THR A 8 23.89 -3.64 -7.40
N HIS A 9 23.13 -3.12 -6.43
CA HIS A 9 23.66 -2.53 -5.22
C HIS A 9 24.16 -3.61 -4.25
N THR A 10 25.44 -3.96 -4.38
CA THR A 10 26.09 -5.10 -3.70
C THR A 10 27.11 -4.71 -2.63
N GLY A 11 27.38 -3.41 -2.47
CA GLY A 11 28.28 -2.86 -1.44
C GLY A 11 27.67 -1.63 -0.78
N ASP A 12 28.40 -1.01 0.14
CA ASP A 12 27.98 0.28 0.71
C ASP A 12 28.01 1.39 -0.36
N PHE A 13 26.94 2.21 -0.40
CA PHE A 13 26.85 3.38 -1.26
C PHE A 13 26.50 4.60 -0.43
N PHE A 14 27.50 5.44 -0.12
CA PHE A 14 27.33 6.64 0.71
C PHE A 14 26.67 6.37 2.07
N GLY A 15 27.04 5.28 2.74
CA GLY A 15 26.46 4.87 4.02
C GLY A 15 25.11 4.15 3.92
N ILE A 16 24.64 3.86 2.70
CA ILE A 16 23.50 2.99 2.45
C ILE A 16 24.04 1.56 2.29
N PRO A 17 23.71 0.62 3.20
CA PRO A 17 24.14 -0.77 3.06
C PRO A 17 23.60 -1.42 1.79
N ALA A 18 24.30 -2.43 1.29
CA ALA A 18 23.89 -3.19 0.12
C ALA A 18 22.44 -3.67 0.23
N THR A 19 21.62 -3.30 -0.75
CA THR A 19 20.20 -3.68 -0.78
C THR A 19 19.94 -4.91 -1.66
N GLY A 20 20.90 -5.30 -2.50
CA GLY A 20 20.75 -6.37 -3.49
C GLY A 20 19.84 -6.01 -4.66
N ASN A 21 19.26 -4.81 -4.66
CA ASN A 21 18.37 -4.36 -5.72
C ASN A 21 19.15 -3.89 -6.95
N SER A 22 18.55 -4.06 -8.12
CA SER A 22 19.09 -3.57 -9.38
C SER A 22 18.58 -2.19 -9.69
N VAL A 23 19.45 -1.37 -10.28
CA VAL A 23 19.15 -0.02 -10.74
C VAL A 23 19.37 0.09 -12.24
N ASN A 24 18.57 0.92 -12.89
CA ASN A 24 18.65 1.32 -14.29
C ASN A 24 18.16 2.78 -14.39
N ILE A 25 19.11 3.70 -14.51
CA ILE A 25 18.84 5.14 -14.51
C ILE A 25 19.57 5.82 -15.66
N ASP A 26 18.90 6.79 -16.26
CA ASP A 26 19.50 7.69 -17.23
C ASP A 26 19.99 8.96 -16.54
N GLY A 27 21.07 9.53 -17.07
CA GLY A 27 21.67 10.73 -16.51
C GLY A 27 22.45 11.52 -17.55
N THR A 28 22.84 12.72 -17.14
CA THR A 28 23.66 13.62 -17.94
C THR A 28 24.79 14.18 -17.11
N THR A 29 26.00 14.05 -17.63
CA THR A 29 27.19 14.70 -17.10
C THR A 29 27.43 16.03 -17.81
N LEU A 30 27.55 17.11 -17.04
CA LEU A 30 28.11 18.39 -17.45
C LEU A 30 29.61 18.41 -17.11
N VAL A 31 30.45 18.61 -18.12
CA VAL A 31 31.91 18.63 -17.97
C VAL A 31 32.43 20.01 -18.33
N LYS A 32 33.21 20.62 -17.43
CA LYS A 32 33.94 21.86 -17.70
C LYS A 32 35.40 21.52 -17.99
N MET A 33 35.85 21.83 -19.20
CA MET A 33 37.23 21.62 -19.62
C MET A 33 38.07 22.88 -19.36
N LYS A 34 39.33 22.70 -18.95
CA LYS A 34 40.35 23.76 -18.86
C LYS A 34 41.71 23.19 -19.28
N ASP A 35 42.40 23.88 -20.18
CA ASP A 35 43.73 23.49 -20.67
C ASP A 35 43.79 22.04 -21.19
N GLY A 36 42.74 21.60 -21.89
CA GLY A 36 42.61 20.25 -22.43
C GLY A 36 42.31 19.16 -21.40
N LYS A 37 42.10 19.51 -20.13
CA LYS A 37 41.78 18.58 -19.03
C LYS A 37 40.39 18.86 -18.46
N ILE A 38 39.80 17.86 -17.80
CA ILE A 38 38.55 18.04 -17.04
C ILE A 38 38.88 18.84 -15.78
N ALA A 39 38.26 20.01 -15.63
CA ALA A 39 38.39 20.85 -14.46
C ALA A 39 37.25 20.62 -13.45
N GLU A 40 36.08 20.22 -13.94
CA GLU A 40 34.89 19.97 -13.12
C GLU A 40 33.95 19.01 -13.86
N GLU A 41 33.29 18.16 -13.08
CA GLU A 41 32.26 17.23 -13.53
C GLU A 41 31.06 17.33 -12.59
N GLN A 42 29.86 17.44 -13.16
CA GLN A 42 28.60 17.45 -12.43
C GLN A 42 27.63 16.46 -13.10
N ASP A 43 27.20 15.46 -12.34
CA ASP A 43 26.23 14.47 -12.78
C ASP A 43 24.82 14.83 -12.33
N PHE A 44 23.88 14.78 -13.28
CA PHE A 44 22.46 15.00 -13.08
C PHE A 44 21.72 13.71 -13.44
N MET A 45 20.93 13.20 -12.50
CA MET A 45 20.09 12.02 -12.67
C MET A 45 18.82 12.16 -11.83
N ASP A 46 17.82 11.32 -12.09
CA ASP A 46 16.65 11.23 -11.23
C ASP A 46 17.01 10.51 -9.93
N ASN A 47 17.37 11.31 -8.92
CA ASN A 47 17.73 10.79 -7.60
C ASN A 47 16.55 10.10 -6.91
N MET A 48 15.31 10.51 -7.18
CA MET A 48 14.13 9.89 -6.56
C MET A 48 13.94 8.47 -7.13
N LEU A 49 13.97 8.34 -8.45
CA LEU A 49 13.91 7.04 -9.12
C LEU A 49 15.06 6.13 -8.69
N PHE A 50 16.28 6.68 -8.58
CA PHE A 50 17.43 5.93 -8.11
C PHE A 50 17.21 5.38 -6.68
N MET A 51 16.77 6.22 -5.74
CA MET A 51 16.51 5.80 -4.37
C MET A 51 15.32 4.83 -4.26
N GLN A 52 14.34 4.93 -5.15
CA GLN A 52 13.23 3.96 -5.26
C GLN A 52 13.71 2.60 -5.76
N GLN A 53 14.54 2.57 -6.81
CA GLN A 53 15.12 1.32 -7.31
C GLN A 53 16.07 0.68 -6.30
N LEU A 54 16.76 1.48 -5.48
CA LEU A 54 17.50 0.97 -4.33
C LEU A 54 16.60 0.38 -3.23
N GLY A 55 15.29 0.69 -3.22
CA GLY A 55 14.32 0.28 -2.21
C GLY A 55 14.33 1.15 -0.96
N ILE A 56 14.93 2.34 -1.02
CA ILE A 56 15.04 3.29 0.09
C ILE A 56 13.78 4.15 0.20
N LEU A 57 13.27 4.60 -0.94
CA LEU A 57 12.02 5.32 -1.03
C LEU A 57 10.92 4.39 -1.55
N SER A 58 9.70 4.57 -1.01
CA SER A 58 8.52 3.89 -1.51
C SER A 58 8.15 4.39 -2.92
N SER A 59 7.53 3.53 -3.72
CA SER A 59 6.97 3.94 -5.01
C SER A 59 5.89 5.01 -4.80
N PRO A 60 5.92 6.13 -5.54
CA PRO A 60 4.98 7.23 -5.37
C PRO A 60 3.59 6.85 -5.91
N ASP A 61 3.50 5.80 -6.72
CA ASP A 61 2.24 5.32 -7.28
C ASP A 61 1.45 4.46 -6.27
N ASN A 62 2.08 3.96 -5.21
CA ASN A 62 1.43 3.10 -4.23
C ASN A 62 0.21 3.78 -3.58
N ILE A 63 0.31 5.07 -3.27
CA ILE A 63 -0.81 5.81 -2.69
C ILE A 63 -1.98 5.93 -3.67
N ASN A 64 -1.71 6.05 -4.97
CA ASN A 64 -2.73 6.13 -6.01
C ASN A 64 -3.40 4.77 -6.24
N ILE A 65 -2.62 3.67 -6.19
CA ILE A 65 -3.15 2.30 -6.21
C ILE A 65 -4.13 2.10 -5.04
N ILE A 66 -3.73 2.48 -3.83
CA ILE A 66 -4.59 2.33 -2.65
C ILE A 66 -5.81 3.25 -2.74
N LYS A 67 -5.69 4.53 -3.13
CA LYS A 67 -6.85 5.40 -3.31
C LYS A 67 -7.87 4.82 -4.29
N LYS A 68 -7.39 4.34 -5.44
CA LYS A 68 -8.24 3.70 -6.45
C LYS A 68 -8.90 2.44 -5.91
N LEU A 69 -8.18 1.62 -5.13
CA LEU A 69 -8.74 0.43 -4.49
C LEU A 69 -9.97 0.76 -3.63
N TYR A 70 -9.91 1.83 -2.83
CA TYR A 70 -11.06 2.25 -2.01
C TYR A 70 -12.23 2.73 -2.89
N ASP A 71 -11.97 3.45 -3.97
CA ASP A 71 -13.00 3.86 -4.93
C ASP A 71 -13.66 2.65 -5.63
N ASP A 72 -12.87 1.63 -5.98
CA ASP A 72 -13.35 0.41 -6.61
C ASP A 72 -14.20 -0.41 -5.63
N PHE A 73 -13.79 -0.52 -4.35
CA PHE A 73 -14.62 -1.12 -3.30
C PHE A 73 -15.94 -0.38 -3.10
N ALA A 74 -15.93 0.95 -3.06
CA ALA A 74 -17.14 1.76 -2.90
C ALA A 74 -18.14 1.57 -4.06
N LYS A 75 -17.65 1.20 -5.25
CA LYS A 75 -18.47 0.88 -6.44
C LYS A 75 -18.85 -0.60 -6.54
N GLY A 76 -18.26 -1.47 -5.71
CA GLY A 76 -18.41 -2.92 -5.81
C GLY A 76 -17.72 -3.54 -7.04
N ASP A 77 -16.68 -2.89 -7.59
CA ASP A 77 -15.94 -3.37 -8.76
C ASP A 77 -14.88 -4.42 -8.36
N ILE A 78 -15.35 -5.64 -8.07
CA ILE A 78 -14.50 -6.77 -7.65
C ILE A 78 -13.41 -7.11 -8.69
N PRO A 79 -13.67 -7.10 -10.01
CA PRO A 79 -12.62 -7.28 -11.01
C PRO A 79 -11.49 -6.24 -10.90
N ALA A 80 -11.83 -4.95 -10.73
CA ALA A 80 -10.81 -3.90 -10.57
C ALA A 80 -10.02 -4.04 -9.27
N VAL A 81 -10.70 -4.40 -8.16
CA VAL A 81 -10.06 -4.74 -6.88
C VAL A 81 -9.04 -5.88 -7.06
N GLY A 82 -9.45 -6.97 -7.72
CA GLY A 82 -8.59 -8.12 -7.97
C GLY A 82 -7.39 -7.80 -8.86
N ALA A 83 -7.53 -6.86 -9.80
CA ALA A 83 -6.46 -6.49 -10.72
C ALA A 83 -5.21 -5.92 -10.03
N VAL A 84 -5.36 -5.32 -8.85
CA VAL A 84 -4.23 -4.73 -8.08
C VAL A 84 -3.75 -5.61 -6.93
N MET A 85 -4.44 -6.71 -6.64
CA MET A 85 -4.01 -7.65 -5.59
C MET A 85 -3.04 -8.71 -6.13
N ASP A 86 -2.13 -9.13 -5.27
CA ASP A 86 -1.36 -10.36 -5.47
C ASP A 86 -2.27 -11.58 -5.28
N GLU A 87 -2.05 -12.64 -6.05
CA GLU A 87 -2.84 -13.89 -5.95
C GLU A 87 -2.77 -14.52 -4.56
N LYS A 88 -1.69 -14.25 -3.81
CA LYS A 88 -1.43 -14.74 -2.45
C LYS A 88 -1.45 -13.61 -1.42
N ILE A 89 -2.19 -12.53 -1.68
CA ILE A 89 -2.47 -11.47 -0.70
C ILE A 89 -2.80 -12.08 0.67
N GLU A 90 -2.07 -11.67 1.71
CA GLU A 90 -2.41 -11.97 3.10
C GLU A 90 -3.32 -10.86 3.65
N TRP A 91 -4.54 -11.20 4.03
CA TRP A 91 -5.50 -10.26 4.59
C TRP A 91 -5.86 -10.63 6.03
N ASN A 92 -5.64 -9.69 6.96
CA ASN A 92 -5.97 -9.86 8.37
C ASN A 92 -6.95 -8.78 8.84
N GLU A 93 -8.11 -9.23 9.31
CA GLU A 93 -8.98 -8.41 10.14
C GLU A 93 -8.35 -8.18 11.53
N ALA A 94 -8.80 -7.18 12.27
CA ALA A 94 -8.31 -6.88 13.61
C ALA A 94 -8.66 -8.02 14.56
N GLU A 95 -7.77 -8.34 15.51
CA GLU A 95 -8.07 -9.34 16.54
C GLU A 95 -9.32 -8.94 17.34
N GLY A 96 -10.27 -9.88 17.47
CA GLY A 96 -11.57 -9.64 18.09
C GLY A 96 -12.61 -8.97 17.19
N PHE A 97 -12.28 -8.67 15.93
CA PHE A 97 -13.26 -8.30 14.92
C PHE A 97 -14.13 -9.52 14.55
N PRO A 98 -15.43 -9.36 14.25
CA PRO A 98 -16.34 -10.50 14.00
C PRO A 98 -15.92 -11.44 12.86
N TYR A 99 -15.12 -10.96 11.92
CA TYR A 99 -14.63 -11.72 10.76
C TYR A 99 -13.14 -12.05 10.87
N ALA A 100 -12.56 -12.06 12.08
CA ALA A 100 -11.17 -12.46 12.28
C ALA A 100 -10.97 -13.99 12.36
N ASP A 101 -12.06 -14.76 12.34
CA ASP A 101 -12.06 -16.22 12.45
C ASP A 101 -11.38 -16.93 11.27
N GLY A 102 -11.28 -16.26 10.12
CA GLY A 102 -10.57 -16.78 8.94
C GLY A 102 -9.18 -16.19 8.71
N ASN A 103 -8.64 -15.41 9.67
CA ASN A 103 -7.31 -14.82 9.52
C ASN A 103 -6.19 -15.89 9.46
N PRO A 104 -5.15 -15.70 8.62
CA PRO A 104 -5.14 -14.80 7.47
C PRO A 104 -6.00 -15.37 6.32
N TYR A 105 -6.79 -14.51 5.69
CA TYR A 105 -7.43 -14.86 4.42
C TYR A 105 -6.39 -14.75 3.30
N ILE A 106 -6.22 -15.82 2.53
CA ILE A 106 -5.24 -15.90 1.44
C ILE A 106 -5.94 -15.85 0.10
N GLY A 107 -5.68 -14.79 -0.68
CA GLY A 107 -6.25 -14.59 -2.00
C GLY A 107 -7.64 -13.94 -1.99
N LEU A 108 -8.01 -13.34 -3.13
CA LEU A 108 -9.23 -12.55 -3.27
C LEU A 108 -10.51 -13.35 -2.96
N ASP A 109 -10.59 -14.61 -3.40
CA ASP A 109 -11.76 -15.45 -3.17
C ASP A 109 -12.00 -15.70 -1.67
N ALA A 110 -10.94 -15.91 -0.89
CA ALA A 110 -11.04 -16.08 0.56
C ALA A 110 -11.54 -14.80 1.24
N ILE A 111 -11.06 -13.64 0.77
CA ILE A 111 -11.46 -12.32 1.29
C ILE A 111 -12.94 -12.03 0.97
N VAL A 112 -13.36 -12.21 -0.28
CA VAL A 112 -14.73 -11.92 -0.72
C VAL A 112 -15.73 -12.82 0.01
N ASN A 113 -15.49 -14.13 0.05
CA ASN A 113 -16.40 -15.07 0.70
C ASN A 113 -16.35 -15.01 2.22
N GLY A 114 -15.17 -14.75 2.78
CA GLY A 114 -14.92 -14.76 4.22
C GLY A 114 -15.34 -13.48 4.94
N ILE A 115 -15.32 -12.34 4.25
CA ILE A 115 -15.53 -11.03 4.87
C ILE A 115 -16.66 -10.28 4.17
N PHE A 116 -16.49 -9.95 2.89
CA PHE A 116 -17.41 -9.03 2.21
C PHE A 116 -18.81 -9.59 2.01
N ALA A 117 -18.94 -10.90 1.75
CA ALA A 117 -20.24 -11.58 1.69
C ALA A 117 -20.98 -11.50 3.05
N ARG A 118 -20.26 -11.70 4.16
CA ARG A 118 -20.81 -11.61 5.53
C ARG A 118 -21.22 -10.18 5.87
N ILE A 119 -20.41 -9.18 5.50
CA ILE A 119 -20.76 -7.76 5.66
C ILE A 119 -22.08 -7.46 4.92
N GLY A 120 -22.20 -7.90 3.66
CA GLY A 120 -23.41 -7.70 2.86
C GLY A 120 -24.65 -8.42 3.41
N GLU A 121 -24.47 -9.56 4.07
CA GLU A 121 -25.55 -10.29 4.73
C GLU A 121 -26.00 -9.60 6.03
N GLU A 122 -25.06 -9.15 6.86
CA GLU A 122 -25.29 -8.71 8.23
C GLU A 122 -25.58 -7.21 8.39
N TRP A 123 -25.06 -6.36 7.49
CA TRP A 123 -25.12 -4.90 7.61
C TRP A 123 -25.95 -4.28 6.49
N GLU A 124 -26.80 -3.32 6.84
CA GLU A 124 -27.67 -2.60 5.88
C GLU A 124 -26.83 -1.73 4.96
N TYR A 125 -25.79 -1.12 5.51
CA TYR A 125 -24.70 -0.47 4.78
C TYR A 125 -23.42 -0.53 5.62
N TRP A 126 -22.28 -0.45 4.94
CA TRP A 126 -20.95 -0.35 5.54
C TRP A 126 -20.11 0.62 4.73
N ASN A 127 -19.97 1.85 5.22
CA ASN A 127 -19.28 2.94 4.53
C ASN A 127 -17.96 3.26 5.23
N LEU A 128 -16.97 3.64 4.44
CA LEU A 128 -15.72 4.23 4.93
C LEU A 128 -15.75 5.73 4.63
N THR A 129 -15.61 6.55 5.66
CA THR A 129 -15.65 8.01 5.57
C THR A 129 -14.39 8.64 6.16
N ASP A 130 -14.16 9.91 5.85
CA ASP A 130 -13.06 10.71 6.41
C ASP A 130 -11.67 10.07 6.16
N LEU A 131 -11.52 9.45 4.99
CA LEU A 131 -10.33 8.71 4.61
C LEU A 131 -9.15 9.67 4.40
N ASN A 132 -8.04 9.36 5.06
CA ASN A 132 -6.73 9.96 4.88
C ASN A 132 -5.72 8.86 4.55
N PHE A 133 -4.77 9.15 3.67
CA PHE A 133 -3.77 8.20 3.19
C PHE A 133 -2.38 8.75 3.44
N ASN A 134 -1.53 7.95 4.08
CA ASN A 134 -0.18 8.34 4.46
C ASN A 134 0.81 7.35 3.86
N GLU A 135 1.81 7.87 3.15
CA GLU A 135 2.94 7.07 2.70
C GLU A 135 3.82 6.69 3.88
N MET A 136 4.29 5.45 3.88
CA MET A 136 5.22 4.92 4.86
C MET A 136 6.45 4.35 4.14
N SER A 137 7.50 4.06 4.91
CA SER A 137 8.64 3.30 4.41
C SER A 137 8.23 1.89 3.96
N ASN A 138 9.12 1.21 3.23
CA ASN A 138 8.96 -0.19 2.83
C ASN A 138 7.70 -0.47 1.97
N ASN A 139 7.32 0.46 1.09
CA ASN A 139 6.15 0.33 0.22
C ASN A 139 4.83 0.10 0.98
N MET A 140 4.71 0.69 2.16
CA MET A 140 3.48 0.63 2.95
C MET A 140 2.66 1.91 2.82
N ILE A 141 1.34 1.77 2.89
CA ILE A 141 0.39 2.87 2.94
C ILE A 141 -0.51 2.68 4.18
N LEU A 142 -0.58 3.70 5.03
CA LEU A 142 -1.53 3.74 6.14
C LEU A 142 -2.74 4.57 5.73
N ALA A 143 -3.88 3.91 5.58
CA ALA A 143 -5.16 4.56 5.42
C ALA A 143 -5.87 4.65 6.77
N THR A 144 -6.31 5.84 7.16
CA THR A 144 -7.07 6.08 8.39
C THR A 144 -8.40 6.71 8.06
N GLY A 145 -9.44 6.46 8.84
CA GLY A 145 -10.74 7.06 8.63
C GLY A 145 -11.75 6.54 9.64
N ARG A 146 -13.00 6.45 9.20
CA ARG A 146 -14.12 5.99 10.03
C ARG A 146 -14.96 4.95 9.31
N TYR A 147 -15.41 3.93 10.04
CA TYR A 147 -16.54 3.12 9.60
C TYR A 147 -17.85 3.81 10.00
N GLN A 148 -18.79 3.87 9.07
CA GLN A 148 -20.19 4.18 9.34
C GLN A 148 -21.05 3.04 8.83
N ALA A 149 -21.71 2.32 9.73
CA ALA A 149 -22.48 1.14 9.37
C ALA A 149 -23.73 0.99 10.22
N LYS A 150 -24.71 0.26 9.69
CA LYS A 150 -25.96 -0.07 10.39
C LYS A 150 -26.17 -1.57 10.42
N TYR A 151 -26.26 -2.14 11.61
CA TYR A 151 -26.45 -3.58 11.78
C TYR A 151 -27.91 -3.95 11.51
N LYS A 152 -28.17 -4.91 10.62
CA LYS A 152 -29.55 -5.22 10.18
C LYS A 152 -30.42 -5.77 11.31
N LYS A 153 -29.85 -6.63 12.15
CA LYS A 153 -30.61 -7.42 13.13
C LYS A 153 -31.29 -6.57 14.20
N ASN A 154 -30.59 -5.56 14.72
CA ASN A 154 -31.08 -4.72 15.82
C ASN A 154 -31.13 -3.21 15.47
N GLY A 155 -30.71 -2.82 14.27
CA GLY A 155 -30.72 -1.42 13.81
C GLY A 155 -29.63 -0.53 14.39
N THR A 156 -28.66 -1.07 15.15
CA THR A 156 -27.60 -0.30 15.79
C THR A 156 -26.73 0.39 14.75
N LEU A 157 -26.49 1.69 14.96
CA LEU A 157 -25.55 2.49 14.17
C LEU A 157 -24.18 2.49 14.84
N ILE A 158 -23.14 2.25 14.05
CA ILE A 158 -21.76 2.43 14.47
C ILE A 158 -21.12 3.58 13.71
N ASN A 159 -20.30 4.33 14.43
CA ASN A 159 -19.43 5.35 13.87
C ASN A 159 -18.10 5.29 14.63
N LEU A 160 -17.07 4.65 14.07
CA LEU A 160 -15.84 4.34 14.81
C LEU A 160 -14.58 4.53 13.97
N GLN A 161 -13.47 4.81 14.64
CA GLN A 161 -12.17 5.01 14.01
C GLN A 161 -11.59 3.71 13.47
N MET A 162 -10.92 3.79 12.33
CA MET A 162 -10.23 2.67 11.70
C MET A 162 -8.88 3.10 11.15
N ALA A 163 -7.97 2.13 11.08
CA ALA A 163 -6.74 2.22 10.32
C ALA A 163 -6.53 0.92 9.56
N HIS A 164 -6.13 1.02 8.30
CA HIS A 164 -5.74 -0.09 7.45
C HIS A 164 -4.29 0.12 7.02
N LEU A 165 -3.45 -0.86 7.31
CA LEU A 165 -2.07 -0.89 6.84
C LEU A 165 -1.98 -1.79 5.62
N TRP A 166 -1.57 -1.22 4.50
CA TRP A 166 -1.37 -1.89 3.23
C TRP A 166 0.12 -2.04 2.96
N SER A 167 0.55 -3.21 2.49
CA SER A 167 1.91 -3.42 1.97
C SER A 167 1.84 -3.78 0.50
N LEU A 168 2.70 -3.15 -0.31
CA LEU A 168 2.76 -3.35 -1.74
C LEU A 168 4.15 -3.84 -2.16
N LYS A 169 4.18 -4.60 -3.25
CA LYS A 169 5.40 -5.03 -3.94
C LYS A 169 5.13 -5.05 -5.44
N ASP A 170 6.02 -4.44 -6.22
CA ASP A 170 5.93 -4.43 -7.69
C ASP A 170 4.55 -3.98 -8.22
N GLY A 171 3.95 -2.97 -7.57
CA GLY A 171 2.62 -2.44 -7.92
C GLY A 171 1.43 -3.33 -7.54
N LYS A 172 1.67 -4.44 -6.83
CA LYS A 172 0.65 -5.35 -6.30
C LYS A 172 0.53 -5.24 -4.80
N ILE A 173 -0.70 -5.34 -4.30
CA ILE A 173 -0.97 -5.39 -2.86
C ILE A 173 -0.70 -6.82 -2.37
N ILE A 174 0.21 -6.96 -1.43
CA ILE A 174 0.66 -8.27 -0.90
C ILE A 174 0.21 -8.52 0.54
N LYS A 175 -0.14 -7.47 1.30
CA LYS A 175 -0.65 -7.61 2.66
C LYS A 175 -1.62 -6.50 3.05
N PHE A 176 -2.62 -6.88 3.84
CA PHE A 176 -3.56 -6.01 4.51
C PHE A 176 -3.64 -6.34 6.00
N GLN A 177 -3.66 -5.31 6.85
CA GLN A 177 -3.95 -5.42 8.28
C GLN A 177 -4.95 -4.34 8.69
N GLN A 178 -6.09 -4.77 9.25
CA GLN A 178 -7.06 -3.88 9.88
C GLN A 178 -6.68 -3.60 11.34
N TYR A 179 -6.92 -2.36 11.76
CA TYR A 179 -6.99 -1.93 13.15
C TYR A 179 -8.29 -1.15 13.33
N ALA A 180 -9.13 -1.57 14.28
CA ALA A 180 -10.43 -0.97 14.52
C ALA A 180 -10.81 -1.07 16.01
N ASP A 181 -11.80 -0.28 16.43
CA ASP A 181 -12.42 -0.44 17.75
C ASP A 181 -13.34 -1.67 17.79
N THR A 182 -12.73 -2.84 17.99
CA THR A 182 -13.42 -4.14 17.98
C THR A 182 -14.41 -4.28 19.14
N LYS A 183 -14.19 -3.61 20.27
CA LYS A 183 -15.11 -3.62 21.41
C LYS A 183 -16.43 -2.94 21.05
N THR A 184 -16.39 -1.80 20.38
CA THR A 184 -17.60 -1.08 19.95
C THR A 184 -18.42 -1.93 18.97
N ILE A 185 -17.75 -2.61 18.02
CA ILE A 185 -18.42 -3.50 17.06
C ILE A 185 -19.04 -4.70 17.78
N ALA A 186 -18.28 -5.38 18.65
CA ALA A 186 -18.76 -6.51 19.41
C ALA A 186 -19.97 -6.17 20.29
N ASN A 187 -20.08 -4.93 20.77
CA ASN A 187 -21.27 -4.46 21.49
C ASN A 187 -22.45 -4.18 20.56
N ALA A 188 -22.21 -3.68 19.35
CA ALA A 188 -23.26 -3.35 18.38
C ALA A 188 -23.97 -4.58 17.80
N ILE A 189 -23.26 -5.72 17.71
CA ILE A 189 -23.80 -6.97 17.15
C ILE A 189 -24.49 -7.89 18.17
N LYS A 190 -24.60 -7.46 19.44
CA LYS A 190 -25.40 -8.16 20.47
C LYS A 190 -26.89 -8.02 20.16
#